data_AF-A0A9Q9V020-F1
#
_entry.id   AF-A0A9Q9V020-F1
#
_cell.length_a   1.000
_cell.length_b   1.000
_cell.length_c   1.000
_cell.angle_alpha   90.00
_cell.angle_beta   90.00
_cell.angle_gamma   90.00
#
_symmetry.space_group_name_H-M   'P 1'
#
loop_
_entity.id
_entity.type
_entity.pdbx_description
1 polymer ?
#
loop_
_entity_poly.entity_id
_entity_poly.type
_entity_poly.pdbx_seq_one_letter_code
_entity_poly.pdbx_strand_id
1 'polypeptide(L)'
;MSNGDHITKLNVSTTEDEEQILRANGYQFINTDLNAGTGKNRVFLWYKKECGMNAVTRIQFSFNNAMKSGLDDAAYELVDKNLNVGTPGDPIYLWYFYGSTESDIPIVDIKVSKDAEEEPAFLHDGWERLGCDLNRNAGGNYIYLWVKREKPSYICEIIATVDFNSDKHMFEQGFTRVDEDTNRGAVGGKKVFLWYRRLADMSRTLTALNVSTNSHEETLTGKEGFEKLDVNLNEGTSGKPVYAWYTNKGCEAQIKNMVLLINPAAWTTYQKAGVNFIDKNLNAGNSGKKMYLAYK
;
A
#
# COMPACT_ATOMS: atom_id res chain seq x y z
N MET A 1 -16.75 26.00 -2.19
CA MET A 1 -17.62 24.85 -1.88
C MET A 1 -17.08 23.69 -2.69
N SER A 2 -16.57 22.64 -2.05
CA SER A 2 -16.18 21.43 -2.77
C SER A 2 -17.45 20.85 -3.41
N ASN A 3 -17.46 20.79 -4.75
CA ASN A 3 -18.39 19.91 -5.45
C ASN A 3 -18.21 18.51 -4.84
N GLY A 4 -19.28 17.76 -4.60
CA GLY A 4 -19.24 16.44 -3.96
C GLY A 4 -18.52 15.36 -4.78
N ASP A 5 -17.26 15.62 -5.15
CA ASP A 5 -16.46 14.87 -6.09
C ASP A 5 -15.47 13.94 -5.37
N HIS A 6 -15.21 14.19 -4.07
CA HIS A 6 -14.34 13.37 -3.22
C HIS A 6 -15.11 12.33 -2.41
N ILE A 7 -14.40 11.26 -2.06
CA ILE A 7 -14.92 10.20 -1.20
C ILE A 7 -14.97 10.70 0.24
N THR A 8 -16.10 10.50 0.89
CA THR A 8 -16.37 10.98 2.25
C THR A 8 -16.51 9.86 3.25
N LYS A 9 -16.89 8.65 2.82
CA LYS A 9 -16.99 7.46 3.67
C LYS A 9 -16.69 6.19 2.92
N LEU A 10 -16.25 5.17 3.64
CA LEU A 10 -16.07 3.81 3.16
C LEU A 10 -16.89 2.85 4.02
N ASN A 11 -17.35 1.76 3.43
CA ASN A 11 -18.00 0.67 4.14
C ASN A 11 -17.81 -0.65 3.40
N VAL A 12 -18.15 -1.76 4.03
CA VAL A 12 -17.99 -3.11 3.50
C VAL A 12 -19.27 -3.89 3.74
N SER A 13 -19.67 -4.68 2.75
CA SER A 13 -20.73 -5.68 2.92
C SER A 13 -20.18 -7.09 2.80
N THR A 14 -20.76 -7.97 3.61
CA THR A 14 -20.48 -9.41 3.69
C THR A 14 -21.75 -10.26 3.49
N THR A 15 -22.91 -9.61 3.42
CA THR A 15 -24.22 -10.21 3.18
C THR A 15 -25.06 -9.34 2.24
N GLU A 16 -26.06 -9.94 1.57
CA GLU A 16 -26.95 -9.20 0.67
C GLU A 16 -27.80 -8.14 1.40
N ASP A 17 -28.21 -8.40 2.64
CA ASP A 17 -28.95 -7.44 3.47
C ASP A 17 -28.13 -6.17 3.73
N GLU A 18 -26.82 -6.33 4.02
CA GLU A 18 -25.90 -5.19 4.16
C GLU A 18 -25.77 -4.42 2.84
N GLU A 19 -25.71 -5.10 1.69
CA GLU A 19 -25.70 -4.44 0.39
C GLU A 19 -26.97 -3.60 0.16
N GLN A 20 -28.14 -4.12 0.53
CA GLN A 20 -29.41 -3.39 0.39
C GLN A 20 -29.45 -2.15 1.30
N ILE A 21 -29.01 -2.29 2.56
CA ILE A 21 -28.93 -1.17 3.51
C ILE A 21 -27.97 -0.09 2.99
N LEU A 22 -26.80 -0.48 2.47
CA LEU A 22 -25.81 0.47 1.96
C LEU A 22 -26.32 1.21 0.72
N ARG A 23 -26.97 0.52 -0.23
CA ARG A 23 -27.64 1.15 -1.37
C ARG A 23 -28.70 2.15 -0.92
N ALA A 24 -29.57 1.76 0.00
CA ALA A 24 -30.63 2.63 0.53
C ALA A 24 -30.07 3.88 1.21
N ASN A 25 -28.86 3.79 1.78
CA ASN A 25 -28.17 4.91 2.41
C ASN A 25 -27.33 5.75 1.42
N GLY A 26 -27.37 5.46 0.12
CA GLY A 26 -26.67 6.24 -0.91
C GLY A 26 -25.19 5.90 -1.06
N TYR A 27 -24.74 4.74 -0.59
CA TYR A 27 -23.41 4.25 -0.93
C TYR A 27 -23.36 3.76 -2.39
N GLN A 28 -22.23 3.99 -3.03
CA GLN A 28 -21.86 3.47 -4.34
C GLN A 28 -21.04 2.18 -4.15
N PHE A 29 -21.33 1.19 -4.97
CA PHE A 29 -20.77 -0.16 -4.90
C PHE A 29 -19.60 -0.33 -5.87
N ILE A 30 -18.50 -0.93 -5.42
CA ILE A 30 -17.42 -1.38 -6.31
C ILE A 30 -17.65 -2.85 -6.65
N ASN A 31 -18.02 -3.10 -7.90
CA ASN A 31 -18.42 -4.42 -8.40
C ASN A 31 -17.25 -5.40 -8.61
N THR A 32 -16.49 -5.65 -7.54
CA THR A 32 -15.40 -6.62 -7.47
C THR A 32 -15.46 -7.34 -6.13
N ASP A 33 -15.56 -8.66 -6.17
CA ASP A 33 -15.51 -9.49 -4.97
C ASP A 33 -14.08 -9.49 -4.39
N LEU A 34 -13.92 -8.95 -3.19
CA LEU A 34 -12.63 -8.87 -2.50
C LEU A 34 -12.10 -10.24 -2.10
N ASN A 35 -12.97 -11.26 -2.00
CA ASN A 35 -12.61 -12.65 -1.71
C ASN A 35 -12.52 -13.51 -2.98
N ALA A 36 -12.42 -12.91 -4.17
CA ALA A 36 -12.37 -13.65 -5.42
C ALA A 36 -11.25 -14.70 -5.44
N GLY A 37 -11.59 -15.91 -5.92
CA GLY A 37 -10.67 -17.05 -5.99
C GLY A 37 -10.57 -17.88 -4.71
N THR A 38 -11.12 -17.43 -3.58
CA THR A 38 -11.15 -18.19 -2.31
C THR A 38 -12.23 -19.28 -2.29
N GLY A 39 -13.28 -19.12 -3.11
CA GLY A 39 -14.49 -19.95 -3.07
C GLY A 39 -15.37 -19.73 -1.82
N LYS A 40 -15.18 -18.60 -1.12
CA LYS A 40 -15.89 -18.25 0.12
C LYS A 40 -16.89 -17.11 -0.11
N ASN A 41 -17.40 -16.55 1.00
CA ASN A 41 -18.39 -15.48 0.99
C ASN A 41 -17.87 -14.28 0.18
N ARG A 42 -18.74 -13.72 -0.66
CA ARG A 42 -18.42 -12.51 -1.39
C ARG A 42 -18.31 -11.34 -0.42
N VAL A 43 -17.31 -10.51 -0.63
CA VAL A 43 -17.10 -9.30 0.15
C VAL A 43 -16.92 -8.12 -0.78
N PHE A 44 -17.52 -7.00 -0.43
CA PHE A 44 -17.62 -5.86 -1.33
C PHE A 44 -17.30 -4.56 -0.64
N LEU A 45 -16.58 -3.69 -1.35
CA LEU A 45 -16.28 -2.34 -0.91
C LEU A 45 -17.34 -1.36 -1.41
N TRP A 46 -17.66 -0.40 -0.55
CA TRP A 46 -18.63 0.65 -0.78
C TRP A 46 -18.03 2.01 -0.42
N TYR A 47 -18.41 3.04 -1.14
CA TYR A 47 -18.00 4.41 -0.81
C TYR A 47 -19.15 5.40 -0.95
N LYS A 48 -19.00 6.58 -0.34
CA LYS A 48 -19.91 7.71 -0.51
C LYS A 48 -19.17 8.93 -0.99
N LYS A 49 -19.90 9.81 -1.68
CA LYS A 49 -19.49 11.18 -1.97
C LYS A 49 -20.62 12.10 -1.53
N GLU A 50 -20.33 12.96 -0.57
CA GLU A 50 -21.33 13.80 0.09
C GLU A 50 -20.86 15.26 0.08
N CYS A 51 -21.74 16.17 -0.33
CA CYS A 51 -21.43 17.60 -0.37
C CYS A 51 -21.20 18.15 1.04
N GLY A 52 -20.16 18.97 1.23
CA GLY A 52 -19.87 19.63 2.51
C GLY A 52 -19.27 18.73 3.60
N MET A 53 -19.00 17.45 3.31
CA MET A 53 -18.37 16.52 4.24
C MET A 53 -16.84 16.48 4.02
N ASN A 54 -16.09 16.15 5.08
CA ASN A 54 -14.64 15.99 5.00
C ASN A 54 -14.27 14.87 4.02
N ALA A 55 -13.18 15.07 3.28
CA ALA A 55 -12.68 14.09 2.34
C ALA A 55 -11.84 13.03 3.06
N VAL A 56 -12.03 11.77 2.67
CA VAL A 56 -11.08 10.71 3.00
C VAL A 56 -9.77 11.02 2.28
N THR A 57 -8.68 11.10 3.04
CA THR A 57 -7.35 11.40 2.52
C THR A 57 -6.38 10.24 2.68
N ARG A 58 -6.65 9.24 3.50
CA ARG A 58 -5.81 8.03 3.58
C ARG A 58 -6.67 6.81 3.87
N ILE A 59 -6.23 5.68 3.33
CA ILE A 59 -6.81 4.36 3.60
C ILE A 59 -5.64 3.46 4.00
N GLN A 60 -5.81 2.69 5.07
CA GLN A 60 -4.85 1.71 5.57
C GLN A 60 -5.58 0.42 5.92
N PHE A 61 -4.82 -0.66 6.07
CA PHE A 61 -5.34 -1.96 6.46
C PHE A 61 -4.64 -2.46 7.72
N SER A 62 -5.36 -3.26 8.50
CA SER A 62 -4.80 -3.97 9.65
C SER A 62 -5.12 -5.45 9.55
N PHE A 63 -4.17 -6.31 9.89
CA PHE A 63 -4.37 -7.76 10.00
C PHE A 63 -3.81 -8.35 11.31
N ASN A 64 -3.43 -7.49 12.26
CA ASN A 64 -3.06 -7.86 13.62
C ASN A 64 -3.38 -6.71 14.59
N ASN A 65 -3.38 -7.01 15.89
CA ASN A 65 -3.78 -6.04 16.93
C ASN A 65 -2.82 -4.84 17.05
N ALA A 66 -1.52 -5.01 16.77
CA ALA A 66 -0.57 -3.91 16.86
C ALA A 66 -0.83 -2.86 15.77
N MET A 67 -1.10 -3.30 14.54
CA MET A 67 -1.53 -2.41 13.45
C MET A 67 -2.84 -1.69 13.78
N LYS A 68 -3.81 -2.40 14.39
CA LYS A 68 -5.08 -1.78 14.83
C LYS A 68 -4.83 -0.68 15.85
N SER A 69 -4.00 -0.94 16.86
CA SER A 69 -3.63 0.04 17.89
C SER A 69 -3.01 1.30 17.27
N GLY A 70 -2.02 1.14 16.40
CA GLY A 70 -1.35 2.29 15.77
C GLY A 70 -2.27 3.15 14.90
N LEU A 71 -3.27 2.54 14.24
CA LEU A 71 -4.27 3.25 13.44
C LEU A 71 -5.32 3.95 14.32
N ASP A 72 -5.80 3.28 15.37
CA ASP A 72 -6.72 3.84 16.36
C ASP A 72 -6.09 5.03 17.10
N ASP A 73 -4.84 4.88 17.55
CA ASP A 73 -4.05 5.93 18.19
C ASP A 73 -3.80 7.15 17.30
N ALA A 74 -3.82 6.95 15.97
CA ALA A 74 -3.72 7.98 14.94
C ALA A 74 -5.08 8.48 14.44
N ALA A 75 -6.17 8.11 15.13
CA ALA A 75 -7.55 8.52 14.85
C ALA A 75 -8.07 8.14 13.44
N TYR A 76 -7.62 7.01 12.90
CA TYR A 76 -8.27 6.42 11.73
C TYR A 76 -9.63 5.83 12.13
N GLU A 77 -10.63 5.96 11.26
CA GLU A 77 -11.93 5.33 11.42
C GLU A 77 -11.88 3.88 10.90
N LEU A 78 -12.23 2.94 11.78
CA LEU A 78 -12.36 1.52 11.46
C LEU A 78 -13.68 1.23 10.73
N VAL A 79 -13.60 0.54 9.60
CA VAL A 79 -14.73 -0.22 9.06
C VAL A 79 -14.68 -1.62 9.67
N ASP A 80 -15.53 -1.86 10.68
CA ASP A 80 -15.51 -3.09 11.50
C ASP A 80 -16.15 -4.28 10.78
N LYS A 81 -15.51 -4.70 9.68
CA LYS A 81 -15.86 -5.86 8.87
C LYS A 81 -14.59 -6.56 8.43
N ASN A 82 -14.50 -7.85 8.72
CA ASN A 82 -13.38 -8.67 8.25
C ASN A 82 -13.52 -8.88 6.73
N LEU A 83 -12.57 -8.35 5.94
CA LEU A 83 -12.57 -8.48 4.49
C LEU A 83 -12.39 -9.94 4.04
N ASN A 84 -11.72 -10.76 4.86
CA ASN A 84 -11.44 -12.18 4.62
C ASN A 84 -12.45 -13.11 5.32
N VAL A 85 -13.67 -12.64 5.62
CA VAL A 85 -14.68 -13.43 6.34
C VAL A 85 -14.95 -14.78 5.66
N GLY A 86 -14.97 -15.86 6.44
CA GLY A 86 -15.21 -17.22 5.95
C GLY A 86 -14.00 -17.89 5.30
N THR A 87 -12.86 -17.20 5.20
CA THR A 87 -11.58 -17.76 4.76
C THR A 87 -10.70 -18.13 5.97
N PRO A 88 -9.71 -19.02 5.82
CA PRO A 88 -8.70 -19.27 6.85
C PRO A 88 -7.56 -18.22 6.86
N GLY A 89 -7.67 -17.16 6.06
CA GLY A 89 -6.65 -16.12 5.92
C GLY A 89 -6.58 -15.16 7.09
N ASP A 90 -5.69 -14.18 6.97
CA ASP A 90 -5.54 -13.15 7.99
C ASP A 90 -6.83 -12.31 8.07
N PRO A 91 -7.32 -11.93 9.28
CA PRO A 91 -8.51 -11.10 9.40
C PRO A 91 -8.15 -9.65 9.06
N ILE A 92 -8.48 -9.22 7.84
CA ILE A 92 -8.15 -7.88 7.33
C ILE A 92 -9.29 -6.91 7.64
N TYR A 93 -8.94 -5.73 8.11
CA TYR A 93 -9.88 -4.62 8.35
C TYR A 93 -9.40 -3.37 7.62
N LEU A 94 -10.35 -2.63 7.05
CA LEU A 94 -10.12 -1.35 6.39
C LEU A 94 -10.23 -0.21 7.40
N TRP A 95 -9.34 0.76 7.27
CA TRP A 95 -9.29 1.98 8.06
C TRP A 95 -9.18 3.18 7.13
N TYR A 96 -9.82 4.30 7.45
CA TYR A 96 -9.69 5.52 6.67
C TYR A 96 -9.57 6.77 7.54
N PHE A 97 -8.96 7.82 7.00
CA PHE A 97 -8.61 9.02 7.76
C PHE A 97 -8.99 10.30 7.02
N TYR A 98 -9.35 11.32 7.79
CA TYR A 98 -9.59 12.69 7.33
C TYR A 98 -8.43 13.58 7.75
N GLY A 99 -7.38 13.59 6.93
CA GLY A 99 -6.20 14.36 7.22
C GLY A 99 -6.21 15.77 6.66
N SER A 100 -5.28 16.58 7.14
CA SER A 100 -5.17 18.00 6.82
C SER A 100 -3.73 18.46 6.56
N THR A 101 -2.77 17.53 6.49
CA THR A 101 -1.38 17.84 6.15
C THR A 101 -1.23 18.13 4.65
N GLU A 102 -0.06 18.63 4.24
CA GLU A 102 0.25 18.79 2.80
C GLU A 102 0.26 17.46 2.02
N SER A 103 0.40 16.33 2.72
CA SER A 103 0.33 14.99 2.15
C SER A 103 -1.10 14.43 2.06
N ASP A 104 -2.05 15.05 2.75
CA ASP A 104 -3.44 14.59 2.82
C ASP A 104 -4.26 15.13 1.64
N ILE A 105 -4.04 14.52 0.47
CA ILE A 105 -4.76 14.88 -0.76
C ILE A 105 -6.06 14.06 -0.84
N PRO A 106 -7.23 14.71 -1.04
CA PRO A 106 -8.50 14.03 -1.17
C PRO A 106 -8.48 12.87 -2.16
N ILE A 107 -9.09 11.76 -1.76
CA ILE A 107 -9.35 10.62 -2.64
C ILE A 107 -10.65 10.89 -3.38
N VAL A 108 -10.60 10.84 -4.72
CA VAL A 108 -11.75 11.13 -5.59
C VAL A 108 -12.31 9.89 -6.25
N ASP A 109 -11.55 8.80 -6.32
CA ASP A 109 -12.04 7.55 -6.92
C ASP A 109 -11.31 6.33 -6.36
N ILE A 110 -11.94 5.16 -6.47
CA ILE A 110 -11.42 3.89 -5.98
C ILE A 110 -11.66 2.78 -7.02
N LYS A 111 -10.64 1.94 -7.21
CA LYS A 111 -10.72 0.71 -8.02
C LYS A 111 -10.12 -0.46 -7.26
N VAL A 112 -10.43 -1.67 -7.72
CA VAL A 112 -9.86 -2.92 -7.22
C VAL A 112 -9.29 -3.68 -8.40
N SER A 113 -8.03 -4.12 -8.32
CA SER A 113 -7.47 -5.09 -9.27
C SER A 113 -7.70 -6.50 -8.75
N LYS A 114 -8.06 -7.42 -9.65
CA LYS A 114 -8.30 -8.84 -9.32
C LYS A 114 -7.18 -9.78 -9.76
N ASP A 115 -6.26 -9.26 -10.56
CA ASP A 115 -5.08 -9.95 -11.06
C ASP A 115 -3.99 -8.96 -11.46
N ALA A 116 -2.82 -9.49 -11.79
CA ALA A 116 -1.64 -8.71 -12.11
C ALA A 116 -1.72 -7.95 -13.45
N GLU A 117 -2.59 -8.36 -14.39
CA GLU A 117 -2.63 -7.82 -15.75
C GLU A 117 -3.26 -6.42 -15.78
N GLU A 118 -4.18 -6.13 -14.86
CA GLU A 118 -4.83 -4.82 -14.73
C GLU A 118 -3.89 -3.74 -14.12
N GLU A 119 -2.98 -4.16 -13.24
CA GLU A 119 -2.23 -3.27 -12.36
C GLU A 119 -1.35 -2.23 -13.09
N PRO A 120 -0.58 -2.58 -14.16
CA PRO A 120 0.26 -1.60 -14.84
C PRO A 120 -0.54 -0.49 -15.52
N ALA A 121 -1.72 -0.81 -16.07
CA ALA A 121 -2.59 0.20 -16.68
C ALA A 121 -3.05 1.22 -15.64
N PHE A 122 -3.43 0.77 -14.45
CA PHE A 122 -3.79 1.66 -13.34
C PHE A 122 -2.61 2.56 -12.92
N LEU A 123 -1.39 2.02 -12.84
CA LEU A 123 -0.20 2.83 -12.53
C LEU A 123 0.06 3.92 -13.59
N HIS A 124 -0.01 3.58 -14.87
CA HIS A 124 0.20 4.53 -15.96
C HIS A 124 -0.88 5.61 -15.99
N ASP A 125 -2.11 5.23 -15.67
CA ASP A 125 -3.24 6.16 -15.52
C ASP A 125 -3.15 6.99 -14.23
N GLY A 126 -2.09 6.86 -13.44
CA GLY A 126 -1.82 7.65 -12.25
C GLY A 126 -2.73 7.30 -11.07
N TRP A 127 -3.13 6.03 -10.96
CA TRP A 127 -3.72 5.47 -9.74
C TRP A 127 -2.60 5.06 -8.77
N GLU A 128 -2.93 5.07 -7.49
CA GLU A 128 -2.05 4.65 -6.40
C GLU A 128 -2.52 3.31 -5.84
N ARG A 129 -1.63 2.31 -5.84
CA ARG A 129 -1.90 1.01 -5.21
C ARG A 129 -1.65 1.10 -3.72
N LEU A 130 -2.60 0.62 -2.92
CA LEU A 130 -2.40 0.47 -1.49
C LEU A 130 -1.63 -0.82 -1.17
N GLY A 131 -0.94 -0.84 -0.03
CA GLY A 131 0.10 -1.82 0.27
C GLY A 131 -0.37 -3.22 0.67
N CYS A 132 -1.67 -3.47 0.82
CA CYS A 132 -2.20 -4.73 1.37
C CYS A 132 -2.77 -5.65 0.27
N ASP A 133 -2.32 -6.90 0.24
CA ASP A 133 -3.00 -8.01 -0.44
C ASP A 133 -4.29 -8.35 0.32
N LEU A 134 -5.46 -8.03 -0.24
CA LEU A 134 -6.74 -8.16 0.46
C LEU A 134 -7.18 -9.62 0.66
N ASN A 135 -6.51 -10.59 0.02
CA ASN A 135 -6.68 -12.03 0.26
C ASN A 135 -5.48 -12.61 1.04
N ARG A 136 -4.83 -11.79 1.87
CA ARG A 136 -3.64 -12.19 2.62
C ARG A 136 -3.84 -13.52 3.35
N ASN A 137 -3.12 -14.55 2.89
CA ASN A 137 -3.14 -15.91 3.43
C ASN A 137 -4.51 -16.63 3.34
N ALA A 138 -5.50 -16.05 2.66
CA ALA A 138 -6.83 -16.63 2.46
C ALA A 138 -6.83 -17.72 1.37
N GLY A 139 -5.81 -17.73 0.51
CA GLY A 139 -5.87 -18.41 -0.79
C GLY A 139 -6.67 -17.58 -1.80
N GLY A 140 -6.64 -17.94 -3.08
CA GLY A 140 -7.31 -17.17 -4.13
C GLY A 140 -6.43 -16.12 -4.79
N ASN A 141 -7.07 -15.08 -5.34
CA ASN A 141 -6.40 -14.08 -6.16
C ASN A 141 -5.66 -13.06 -5.29
N TYR A 142 -4.59 -12.45 -5.83
CA TYR A 142 -4.00 -11.24 -5.24
C TYR A 142 -4.89 -10.04 -5.58
N ILE A 143 -5.56 -9.49 -4.57
CA ILE A 143 -6.51 -8.39 -4.71
C ILE A 143 -5.88 -7.14 -4.09
N TYR A 144 -5.90 -6.01 -4.82
CA TYR A 144 -5.37 -4.74 -4.31
C TYR A 144 -6.37 -3.61 -4.50
N LEU A 145 -6.41 -2.71 -3.51
CA LEU A 145 -7.15 -1.46 -3.59
C LEU A 145 -6.30 -0.38 -4.27
N TRP A 146 -6.94 0.39 -5.14
CA TRP A 146 -6.34 1.51 -5.87
C TRP A 146 -7.12 2.78 -5.62
N VAL A 147 -6.42 3.89 -5.44
CA VAL A 147 -7.03 5.19 -5.19
C VAL A 147 -6.60 6.22 -6.22
N LYS A 148 -7.52 7.09 -6.61
CA LYS A 148 -7.24 8.27 -7.42
C LYS A 148 -7.29 9.50 -6.53
N ARG A 149 -6.25 10.33 -6.61
CA ARG A 149 -6.14 11.58 -5.86
C ARG A 149 -6.70 12.74 -6.68
N GLU A 150 -7.27 13.73 -6.00
CA GLU A 150 -7.80 14.96 -6.61
C GLU A 150 -6.76 15.68 -7.48
N LYS A 151 -5.51 15.69 -7.03
CA LYS A 151 -4.38 16.28 -7.77
C LYS A 151 -3.19 15.32 -7.77
N PRO A 152 -2.31 15.41 -8.77
CA PRO A 152 -1.06 14.65 -8.78
C PRO A 152 -0.22 14.92 -7.53
N SER A 153 0.44 13.87 -7.05
CA SER A 153 1.44 13.95 -6.00
C SER A 153 2.51 12.91 -6.21
N TYR A 154 3.64 13.15 -5.58
CA TYR A 154 4.89 12.43 -5.81
C TYR A 154 5.48 12.04 -4.46
N ILE A 155 6.14 10.89 -4.42
CA ILE A 155 6.86 10.43 -3.25
C ILE A 155 8.06 11.37 -3.04
N CYS A 156 8.11 12.01 -1.88
CA CYS A 156 9.19 12.89 -1.48
C CYS A 156 10.12 12.26 -0.44
N GLU A 157 9.68 11.19 0.21
CA GLU A 157 10.43 10.54 1.27
C GLU A 157 10.01 9.09 1.39
N ILE A 158 10.99 8.23 1.67
CA ILE A 158 10.78 6.85 2.06
C ILE A 158 11.57 6.57 3.33
N ILE A 159 11.00 5.75 4.21
CA ILE A 159 11.65 5.26 5.42
C ILE A 159 11.23 3.80 5.65
N ALA A 160 11.83 3.16 6.65
CA ALA A 160 11.45 1.83 7.08
C ALA A 160 11.41 1.74 8.61
N THR A 161 10.54 0.89 9.13
CA THR A 161 10.42 0.61 10.57
C THR A 161 10.44 -0.89 10.81
N VAL A 162 10.86 -1.32 12.00
CA VAL A 162 11.00 -2.74 12.38
C VAL A 162 10.05 -3.16 13.52
N ASP A 163 9.18 -2.24 13.91
CA ASP A 163 8.16 -2.38 14.94
C ASP A 163 7.03 -1.36 14.69
N PHE A 164 6.06 -1.33 15.61
CA PHE A 164 4.86 -0.49 15.55
C PHE A 164 4.95 0.76 16.45
N ASN A 165 6.06 0.97 17.16
CA ASN A 165 6.17 2.01 18.19
C ASN A 165 6.10 3.42 17.60
N SER A 166 6.45 3.56 16.32
CA SER A 166 6.45 4.83 15.60
C SER A 166 5.22 5.03 14.72
N ASP A 167 4.30 4.05 14.64
CA ASP A 167 3.15 4.09 13.73
C ASP A 167 2.35 5.39 13.85
N LYS A 168 1.90 5.72 15.07
CA LYS A 168 1.14 6.94 15.35
C LYS A 168 1.86 8.17 14.83
N HIS A 169 3.12 8.33 15.23
CA HIS A 169 3.93 9.48 14.86
C HIS A 169 4.13 9.58 13.33
N MET A 170 4.35 8.45 12.65
CA MET A 170 4.48 8.41 11.20
C MET A 170 3.18 8.82 10.51
N PHE A 171 2.04 8.32 10.98
CA PHE A 171 0.74 8.71 10.47
C PHE A 171 0.45 10.20 10.71
N GLU A 172 0.75 10.74 11.89
CA GLU A 172 0.58 12.18 12.19
C GLU A 172 1.44 13.06 11.27
N GLN A 173 2.61 12.57 10.85
CA GLN A 173 3.50 13.26 9.90
C GLN A 173 3.09 13.12 8.42
N GLY A 174 1.98 12.47 8.12
CA GLY A 174 1.47 12.31 6.76
C GLY A 174 2.10 11.14 5.98
N PHE A 175 2.83 10.24 6.64
CA PHE A 175 3.30 9.02 5.98
C PHE A 175 2.14 8.05 5.71
N THR A 176 2.33 7.26 4.66
CA THR A 176 1.53 6.11 4.29
C THR A 176 2.40 4.87 4.44
N ARG A 177 1.95 3.91 5.25
CA ARG A 177 2.59 2.60 5.36
C ARG A 177 2.29 1.76 4.12
N VAL A 178 3.28 1.01 3.65
CA VAL A 178 3.04 -0.15 2.79
C VAL A 178 2.69 -1.30 3.73
N ASP A 179 1.40 -1.61 3.89
CA ASP A 179 0.92 -2.57 4.91
C ASP A 179 1.45 -4.01 4.73
N GLU A 180 2.03 -4.35 3.58
CA GLU A 180 2.74 -5.61 3.39
C GLU A 180 4.14 -5.56 4.05
N ASP A 181 4.40 -6.48 4.98
CA ASP A 181 5.69 -6.56 5.66
C ASP A 181 6.73 -7.27 4.79
N THR A 182 7.93 -6.69 4.67
CA THR A 182 8.99 -7.24 3.81
C THR A 182 9.50 -8.60 4.26
N ASN A 183 9.09 -9.08 5.45
CA ASN A 183 9.45 -10.38 6.01
C ASN A 183 8.30 -11.41 5.97
N ARG A 184 7.25 -11.21 5.14
CA ARG A 184 6.10 -12.14 5.10
C ARG A 184 6.55 -13.58 4.85
N GLY A 185 6.22 -14.47 5.79
CA GLY A 185 6.53 -15.90 5.73
C GLY A 185 7.94 -16.27 6.19
N ALA A 186 8.78 -15.30 6.56
CA ALA A 186 10.09 -15.58 7.16
C ALA A 186 9.93 -16.05 8.61
N VAL A 187 10.76 -17.01 9.03
CA VAL A 187 10.77 -17.52 10.41
C VAL A 187 11.59 -16.58 11.29
N GLY A 188 11.03 -16.14 12.42
CA GLY A 188 11.73 -15.35 13.44
C GLY A 188 12.01 -13.87 13.09
N GLY A 189 11.63 -13.42 11.89
CA GLY A 189 11.85 -12.05 11.44
C GLY A 189 11.02 -11.01 12.18
N LYS A 190 11.57 -9.80 12.33
CA LYS A 190 10.77 -8.63 12.73
C LYS A 190 9.77 -8.27 11.63
N LYS A 191 8.70 -7.58 11.99
CA LYS A 191 7.78 -6.97 11.02
C LYS A 191 8.41 -5.68 10.51
N VAL A 192 8.92 -5.74 9.28
CA VAL A 192 9.57 -4.60 8.65
C VAL A 192 8.63 -4.00 7.62
N PHE A 193 8.32 -2.71 7.78
CA PHE A 193 7.42 -1.98 6.90
C PHE A 193 8.16 -0.85 6.21
N LEU A 194 7.90 -0.70 4.92
CA LEU A 194 8.26 0.51 4.18
C LEU A 194 7.16 1.55 4.37
N TRP A 195 7.57 2.81 4.42
CA TRP A 195 6.67 3.95 4.46
C TRP A 195 7.08 4.94 3.39
N TYR A 196 6.10 5.69 2.90
CA TYR A 196 6.36 6.80 2.00
C TYR A 196 5.51 8.01 2.37
N ARG A 197 6.03 9.20 2.09
CA ARG A 197 5.28 10.44 2.19
C ARG A 197 5.19 11.09 0.82
N ARG A 198 4.04 11.69 0.52
CA ARG A 198 3.76 12.30 -0.78
C ARG A 198 3.47 13.78 -0.65
N LEU A 199 3.83 14.54 -1.68
CA LEU A 199 3.54 15.97 -1.79
C LEU A 199 3.17 16.34 -3.22
N ALA A 200 2.44 17.43 -3.38
CA ALA A 200 2.19 18.02 -4.71
C ALA A 200 3.41 18.82 -5.21
N ASP A 201 4.28 19.28 -4.30
CA ASP A 201 5.51 20.01 -4.62
C ASP A 201 6.57 19.07 -5.22
N MET A 202 6.94 19.34 -6.47
CA MET A 202 7.93 18.57 -7.23
C MET A 202 9.37 18.85 -6.82
N SER A 203 9.66 19.92 -6.07
CA SER A 203 11.04 20.30 -5.73
C SER A 203 11.69 19.38 -4.68
N ARG A 204 10.88 18.61 -3.95
CA ARG A 204 11.29 17.72 -2.85
C ARG A 204 11.18 16.24 -3.20
N THR A 205 10.92 15.89 -4.46
CA THR A 205 10.52 14.54 -4.84
C THR A 205 11.69 13.62 -5.10
N LEU A 206 11.50 12.34 -4.82
CA LEU A 206 12.44 11.30 -5.19
C LEU A 206 12.35 11.04 -6.70
N THR A 207 13.50 10.75 -7.31
CA THR A 207 13.64 10.49 -8.75
C THR A 207 13.90 9.02 -9.03
N ALA A 208 14.58 8.29 -8.13
CA ALA A 208 14.85 6.87 -8.31
C ALA A 208 14.87 6.09 -7.00
N LEU A 209 14.57 4.79 -7.08
CA LEU A 209 14.72 3.81 -6.01
C LEU A 209 15.68 2.69 -6.43
N ASN A 210 16.38 2.10 -5.46
CA ASN A 210 17.23 0.92 -5.67
C ASN A 210 17.23 0.03 -4.41
N VAL A 211 17.83 -1.14 -4.51
CA VAL A 211 17.99 -2.10 -3.40
C VAL A 211 19.44 -2.60 -3.42
N SER A 212 20.00 -3.00 -2.27
CA SER A 212 21.23 -3.79 -2.22
C SER A 212 20.97 -5.08 -1.45
N THR A 213 21.59 -6.18 -1.89
CA THR A 213 21.47 -7.52 -1.27
C THR A 213 22.80 -8.10 -0.80
N ASN A 214 23.88 -7.33 -0.99
CA ASN A 214 25.24 -7.65 -0.58
C ASN A 214 26.08 -6.36 -0.47
N SER A 215 27.26 -6.46 0.15
CA SER A 215 28.14 -5.32 0.43
C SER A 215 28.73 -4.67 -0.83
N HIS A 216 28.90 -5.45 -1.91
CA HIS A 216 29.39 -4.91 -3.18
C HIS A 216 28.35 -4.00 -3.83
N GLU A 217 27.09 -4.45 -3.90
CA GLU A 217 25.96 -3.64 -4.38
C GLU A 217 25.75 -2.39 -3.54
N GLU A 218 25.86 -2.49 -2.21
CA GLU A 218 25.78 -1.33 -1.31
C GLU A 218 26.86 -0.28 -1.64
N THR A 219 28.10 -0.74 -1.86
CA THR A 219 29.22 0.16 -2.23
C THR A 219 28.98 0.82 -3.59
N LEU A 220 28.50 0.07 -4.58
CA LEU A 220 28.22 0.61 -5.92
C LEU A 220 27.07 1.60 -5.90
N THR A 221 25.96 1.23 -5.26
CA THR A 221 24.74 2.07 -5.17
C THR A 221 25.04 3.39 -4.46
N GLY A 222 25.85 3.38 -3.39
CA GLY A 222 26.31 4.61 -2.74
C GLY A 222 27.19 5.49 -3.63
N LYS A 223 28.07 4.90 -4.45
CA LYS A 223 28.89 5.65 -5.43
C LYS A 223 28.06 6.29 -6.54
N GLU A 224 26.91 5.72 -6.86
CA GLU A 224 25.94 6.27 -7.81
C GLU A 224 25.14 7.45 -7.22
N GLY A 225 25.37 7.81 -5.96
CA GLY A 225 24.75 8.97 -5.31
C GLY A 225 23.37 8.69 -4.73
N PHE A 226 23.03 7.41 -4.50
CA PHE A 226 21.85 7.02 -3.72
C PHE A 226 22.11 7.11 -2.22
N GLU A 227 21.07 7.45 -1.49
CA GLU A 227 20.99 7.45 -0.03
C GLU A 227 20.37 6.14 0.46
N LYS A 228 20.98 5.54 1.47
CA LYS A 228 20.57 4.24 2.04
C LYS A 228 19.54 4.45 3.13
N LEU A 229 18.53 3.58 3.22
CA LEU A 229 17.73 3.45 4.44
C LEU A 229 18.50 2.74 5.55
N ASP A 230 18.39 3.23 6.78
CA ASP A 230 19.12 2.70 7.94
C ASP A 230 18.57 1.37 8.48
N VAL A 231 17.54 0.81 7.85
CA VAL A 231 16.90 -0.43 8.27
C VAL A 231 17.22 -1.56 7.30
N ASN A 232 17.67 -2.68 7.85
CA ASN A 232 17.75 -3.96 7.15
C ASN A 232 16.33 -4.50 6.88
N LEU A 233 15.95 -4.66 5.63
CA LEU A 233 14.63 -5.19 5.23
C LEU A 233 14.42 -6.66 5.62
N ASN A 234 15.50 -7.37 5.96
CA ASN A 234 15.49 -8.73 6.49
C ASN A 234 15.74 -8.79 8.01
N GLU A 235 15.55 -7.68 8.73
CA GLU A 235 15.84 -7.59 10.16
C GLU A 235 15.19 -8.72 10.98
N GLY A 236 15.99 -9.35 11.84
CA GLY A 236 15.58 -10.47 12.69
C GLY A 236 15.48 -11.83 11.99
N THR A 237 15.60 -11.88 10.66
CA THR A 237 15.66 -13.16 9.93
C THR A 237 17.08 -13.71 9.89
N SER A 238 17.23 -14.98 9.48
CA SER A 238 18.54 -15.56 9.13
C SER A 238 19.04 -15.16 7.74
N GLY A 239 18.39 -14.18 7.09
CA GLY A 239 18.67 -13.76 5.72
C GLY A 239 19.90 -12.86 5.60
N LYS A 240 20.27 -12.55 4.35
CA LYS A 240 21.31 -11.56 4.08
C LYS A 240 20.79 -10.16 4.41
N PRO A 241 21.67 -9.22 4.82
CA PRO A 241 21.30 -7.82 4.91
C PRO A 241 20.79 -7.32 3.55
N VAL A 242 19.63 -6.69 3.56
CA VAL A 242 19.02 -6.07 2.39
C VAL A 242 18.63 -4.64 2.75
N TYR A 243 18.97 -3.68 1.90
CA TYR A 243 18.66 -2.27 2.14
C TYR A 243 17.96 -1.66 0.93
N ALA A 244 16.94 -0.84 1.17
CA ALA A 244 16.38 0.04 0.15
C ALA A 244 17.17 1.35 0.09
N TRP A 245 17.15 1.95 -1.09
CA TRP A 245 17.90 3.15 -1.43
C TRP A 245 17.03 4.10 -2.23
N TYR A 246 17.29 5.39 -2.12
CA TYR A 246 16.62 6.42 -2.91
C TYR A 246 17.58 7.50 -3.37
N THR A 247 17.16 8.28 -4.36
CA THR A 247 17.81 9.55 -4.69
C THR A 247 16.77 10.54 -5.16
N ASN A 248 17.06 11.82 -4.94
CA ASN A 248 16.36 12.96 -5.55
C ASN A 248 17.22 13.64 -6.62
N LYS A 249 18.40 13.07 -6.91
CA LYS A 249 19.35 13.58 -7.90
C LYS A 249 19.12 12.81 -9.19
N GLY A 250 18.75 13.51 -10.25
CA GLY A 250 18.61 12.92 -11.57
C GLY A 250 17.67 13.70 -12.47
N CYS A 251 17.73 13.40 -13.76
CA CYS A 251 16.77 13.88 -14.75
C CYS A 251 15.60 12.90 -14.95
N GLU A 252 15.52 11.87 -14.10
CA GLU A 252 14.45 10.88 -14.14
C GLU A 252 13.10 11.50 -13.75
N ALA A 253 12.02 10.85 -14.19
CA ALA A 253 10.68 11.28 -13.82
C ALA A 253 10.46 11.14 -12.31
N GLN A 254 9.74 12.08 -11.71
CA GLN A 254 9.42 12.05 -10.29
C GLN A 254 8.58 10.82 -9.96
N ILE A 255 8.94 10.13 -8.88
CA ILE A 255 8.25 8.92 -8.46
C ILE A 255 6.85 9.29 -7.96
N LYS A 256 5.81 8.78 -8.63
CA LYS A 256 4.41 8.90 -8.22
C LYS A 256 3.98 7.76 -7.33
N ASN A 257 4.47 6.55 -7.61
CA ASN A 257 4.05 5.31 -6.98
C ASN A 257 5.25 4.43 -6.63
N MET A 258 5.19 3.79 -5.46
CA MET A 258 6.07 2.72 -5.03
C MET A 258 5.22 1.51 -4.66
N VAL A 259 5.62 0.34 -5.14
CA VAL A 259 4.83 -0.88 -5.06
C VAL A 259 5.70 -2.05 -4.60
N LEU A 260 5.27 -2.73 -3.54
CA LEU A 260 5.88 -3.97 -3.05
C LEU A 260 5.20 -5.19 -3.71
N LEU A 261 5.91 -5.87 -4.60
CA LEU A 261 5.39 -6.95 -5.43
C LEU A 261 5.67 -8.32 -4.82
N ILE A 262 4.66 -8.89 -4.18
CA ILE A 262 4.68 -10.27 -3.66
C ILE A 262 4.05 -11.29 -4.64
N ASN A 263 3.19 -10.84 -5.54
CA ASN A 263 2.57 -11.68 -6.57
C ASN A 263 3.58 -12.01 -7.68
N PRO A 264 3.97 -13.29 -7.90
CA PRO A 264 4.93 -13.65 -8.94
C PRO A 264 4.49 -13.28 -10.36
N ALA A 265 3.19 -13.31 -10.65
CA ALA A 265 2.69 -12.91 -11.96
C ALA A 265 2.96 -11.42 -12.23
N ALA A 266 2.83 -10.57 -11.20
CA ALA A 266 3.06 -9.14 -11.32
C ALA A 266 4.52 -8.78 -11.64
N TRP A 267 5.50 -9.60 -11.27
CA TRP A 267 6.91 -9.33 -11.57
C TRP A 267 7.13 -9.19 -13.08
N THR A 268 6.67 -10.17 -13.85
CA THR A 268 6.83 -10.18 -15.31
C THR A 268 5.90 -9.17 -15.98
N THR A 269 4.68 -9.01 -15.50
CA THR A 269 3.71 -8.08 -16.12
C THR A 269 4.18 -6.63 -15.97
N TYR A 270 4.71 -6.24 -14.81
CA TYR A 270 5.27 -4.90 -14.59
C TYR A 270 6.49 -4.62 -15.47
N GLN A 271 7.41 -5.58 -15.56
CA GLN A 271 8.59 -5.49 -16.43
C GLN A 271 8.19 -5.28 -17.89
N LYS A 272 7.24 -6.08 -18.41
CA LYS A 272 6.73 -5.97 -19.79
C LYS A 272 6.05 -4.64 -20.06
N ALA A 273 5.39 -4.07 -19.05
CA ALA A 273 4.70 -2.78 -19.14
C ALA A 273 5.64 -1.56 -18.99
N GLY A 274 6.96 -1.77 -18.88
CA GLY A 274 7.94 -0.69 -18.77
C GLY A 274 7.85 0.08 -17.45
N VAL A 275 7.37 -0.56 -16.38
CA VAL A 275 7.45 -0.03 -15.01
C VAL A 275 8.87 -0.27 -14.48
N ASN A 276 9.43 0.67 -13.73
CA ASN A 276 10.77 0.50 -13.17
C ASN A 276 10.72 -0.63 -12.12
N PHE A 277 11.26 -1.79 -12.48
CA PHE A 277 11.30 -2.98 -11.65
C PHE A 277 12.71 -3.19 -11.10
N ILE A 278 12.85 -3.24 -9.78
CA ILE A 278 14.14 -3.49 -9.12
C ILE A 278 14.29 -4.99 -8.95
N ASP A 279 15.06 -5.63 -9.83
CA ASP A 279 15.28 -7.08 -9.83
C ASP A 279 16.24 -7.55 -8.73
N LYS A 280 15.84 -7.31 -7.48
CA LYS A 280 16.57 -7.69 -6.26
C LYS A 280 15.56 -8.20 -5.24
N ASN A 281 15.65 -9.50 -4.95
CA ASN A 281 14.75 -10.16 -3.99
C ASN A 281 14.95 -9.58 -2.58
N LEU A 282 13.91 -8.95 -2.02
CA LEU A 282 13.99 -8.35 -0.69
C LEU A 282 14.21 -9.39 0.41
N ASN A 283 13.79 -10.64 0.18
CA ASN A 283 13.92 -11.76 1.11
C ASN A 283 15.16 -12.62 0.85
N ALA A 284 16.20 -12.04 0.25
CA ALA A 284 17.42 -12.75 -0.11
C ALA A 284 18.05 -13.47 1.11
N GLY A 285 18.17 -14.79 1.00
CA GLY A 285 18.85 -15.62 2.00
C GLY A 285 17.97 -16.11 3.15
N ASN A 286 16.66 -15.86 3.15
CA ASN A 286 15.73 -16.47 4.11
C ASN A 286 14.55 -17.18 3.41
N SER A 287 13.69 -17.83 4.20
CA SER A 287 12.52 -18.59 3.73
C SER A 287 11.27 -17.75 3.54
N GLY A 288 11.37 -16.41 3.60
CA GLY A 288 10.26 -15.50 3.34
C GLY A 288 9.76 -15.60 1.90
N LYS A 289 8.53 -15.11 1.67
CA LYS A 289 7.99 -14.97 0.32
C LYS A 289 8.87 -14.01 -0.47
N LYS A 290 9.25 -14.37 -1.69
CA LYS A 290 10.03 -13.46 -2.54
C LYS A 290 9.23 -12.18 -2.80
N MET A 291 9.89 -11.04 -2.66
CA MET A 291 9.30 -9.74 -2.94
C MET A 291 10.27 -8.87 -3.71
N TYR A 292 9.72 -7.95 -4.49
CA TYR A 292 10.46 -6.99 -5.29
C TYR A 292 9.84 -5.61 -5.16
N LEU A 293 10.63 -4.56 -5.35
CA LEU A 293 10.12 -3.20 -5.46
C LEU A 293 9.94 -2.82 -6.92
N ALA A 294 8.83 -2.13 -7.21
CA ALA A 294 8.62 -1.45 -8.47
C ALA A 294 8.14 -0.01 -8.23
N TYR A 295 8.44 0.90 -9.15
CA TYR A 295 8.03 2.30 -9.04
C TYR A 295 7.75 2.94 -10.40
N LYS A 296 6.95 4.01 -10.38
CA LYS A 296 6.60 4.80 -11.55
C LYS A 296 6.43 6.27 -11.20
#